data_AF-A0A927W9R7-F1
#
_entry.id   AF-A0A927W9R7-F1
#
_cell.length_a   1.000
_cell.length_b   1.000
_cell.length_c   1.000
_cell.angle_alpha   90.00
_cell.angle_beta   90.00
_cell.angle_gamma   90.00
#
_symmetry.space_group_name_H-M   'P 1'
#
loop_
_entity.id
_entity.type
_entity.pdbx_description
1 polymer ?
#
loop_
_entity_poly.entity_id
_entity_poly.type
_entity_poly.pdbx_seq_one_letter_code
_entity_poly.pdbx_strand_id
1 'polypeptide(L)'
;MENVEKVISKDTVGADISKTSNEITQLEQDLSELVQLKIRKQIDDKYYNKEYAKITAELEALNLKRDELLNSKLNDTKHKEKVEYIKETIGNGNEPLAEFDDSLFVALIDKVIIKSPKHFRLIFESGIEMEVEM
;
A
#
# COMPACT_ATOMS: atom_id res chain seq x y z
N MET A 1 -11.33 -20.55 -8.10
CA MET A 1 -11.67 -20.30 -6.68
C MET A 1 -10.91 -19.11 -6.09
N GLU A 2 -10.41 -18.19 -6.93
CA GLU A 2 -9.47 -17.12 -6.53
C GLU A 2 -10.14 -15.83 -5.99
N ASN A 3 -11.47 -15.73 -6.12
CA ASN A 3 -12.21 -14.54 -5.68
C ASN A 3 -12.52 -14.51 -4.19
N VAL A 4 -12.58 -15.65 -3.51
CA VAL A 4 -12.93 -15.71 -2.07
C VAL A 4 -11.74 -15.29 -1.19
N GLU A 5 -10.51 -15.69 -1.53
CA GLU A 5 -9.31 -15.27 -0.79
C GLU A 5 -9.05 -13.76 -0.86
N LYS A 6 -9.33 -13.14 -2.01
CA LYS A 6 -9.10 -11.69 -2.24
C LYS A 6 -10.13 -10.79 -1.55
N VAL A 7 -11.33 -11.33 -1.25
CA VAL A 7 -12.37 -10.60 -0.49
C VAL A 7 -12.10 -10.73 1.01
N ILE A 8 -11.75 -11.93 1.48
CA ILE A 8 -11.42 -12.17 2.88
C ILE A 8 -10.19 -11.34 3.31
N SER A 9 -9.15 -11.25 2.47
CA SER A 9 -7.95 -10.46 2.75
C SER A 9 -8.19 -8.94 2.76
N LYS A 10 -9.12 -8.41 1.96
CA LYS A 10 -9.49 -6.98 2.00
C LYS A 10 -10.27 -6.61 3.26
N ASP A 11 -11.16 -7.49 3.72
CA ASP A 11 -11.89 -7.29 4.98
C ASP A 11 -10.98 -7.39 6.20
N THR A 12 -9.97 -8.28 6.19
CA THR A 12 -9.01 -8.39 7.30
C THR A 12 -8.09 -7.18 7.38
N VAL A 13 -7.57 -6.67 6.26
CA VAL A 13 -6.68 -5.47 6.27
C VAL A 13 -7.43 -4.22 6.73
N GLY A 14 -8.70 -4.06 6.35
CA GLY A 14 -9.55 -2.97 6.87
C GLY A 14 -9.78 -3.08 8.38
N ALA A 15 -10.06 -4.28 8.88
CA ALA A 15 -10.21 -4.55 10.30
C ALA A 15 -8.89 -4.33 11.08
N ASP A 16 -7.75 -4.72 10.51
CA ASP A 16 -6.42 -4.55 11.10
C ASP A 16 -6.02 -3.07 11.19
N ILE A 17 -6.35 -2.26 10.17
CA ILE A 17 -6.15 -0.80 10.22
C ILE A 17 -7.02 -0.18 11.32
N SER A 18 -8.29 -0.57 11.42
CA SER A 18 -9.18 -0.08 12.48
C SER A 18 -8.71 -0.48 13.87
N LYS A 19 -8.23 -1.72 14.03
CA LYS A 19 -7.69 -2.23 15.29
C LYS A 19 -6.43 -1.46 15.70
N THR A 20 -5.50 -1.28 14.77
CA THR A 20 -4.27 -0.50 14.97
C THR A 20 -4.61 0.95 15.36
N SER A 21 -5.62 1.55 14.73
CA SER A 21 -6.07 2.92 15.07
C SER A 21 -6.67 3.01 16.47
N ASN A 22 -7.42 1.99 16.90
CA ASN A 22 -7.96 1.92 18.26
C ASN A 22 -6.85 1.75 19.31
N GLU A 23 -5.85 0.91 19.02
CA GLU A 23 -4.67 0.72 19.87
C GLU A 23 -3.86 2.02 20.01
N ILE A 24 -3.68 2.78 18.93
CA ILE A 24 -3.05 4.11 18.96
C ILE A 24 -3.85 5.06 19.86
N THR A 25 -5.17 5.13 19.69
CA THR A 25 -6.04 6.01 20.48
C THR A 25 -5.96 5.68 21.98
N GLN A 26 -5.91 4.38 22.30
CA GLN A 26 -5.78 3.94 23.69
C GLN A 26 -4.42 4.34 24.28
N LEU A 27 -3.33 4.17 23.54
CA LEU A 27 -1.99 4.58 24.00
C LEU A 27 -1.86 6.10 24.15
N GLU A 28 -2.52 6.89 23.30
CA GLU A 28 -2.60 8.35 23.47
C GLU A 28 -3.37 8.74 24.73
N GLN A 29 -4.43 8.01 25.06
CA GLN A 29 -5.16 8.19 26.30
C GLN A 29 -4.30 7.80 27.52
N ASP A 30 -3.63 6.65 27.47
CA ASP A 30 -2.73 6.19 28.53
C ASP A 30 -1.57 7.19 28.76
N LEU A 31 -1.06 7.81 27.69
CA LEU A 31 -0.05 8.88 27.77
C LEU A 31 -0.60 10.13 28.48
N SER A 32 -1.83 10.53 28.14
CA SER A 32 -2.52 11.65 28.79
C SER A 32 -2.73 11.39 30.28
N GLU A 33 -3.14 10.18 30.65
CA GLU A 33 -3.30 9.75 32.03
C GLU A 33 -1.96 9.74 32.79
N LEU A 34 -0.89 9.23 32.16
CA LEU A 34 0.46 9.25 32.72
C LEU A 34 0.95 10.68 33.02
N VAL A 35 0.70 11.62 32.10
CA VAL A 35 0.99 13.05 32.30
C VAL A 35 0.19 13.63 33.47
N GLN A 36 -1.10 13.28 33.60
CA GLN A 36 -1.91 13.73 34.72
C GLN A 36 -1.40 13.19 36.06
N LEU A 37 -1.04 11.91 36.13
CA LEU A 37 -0.45 11.31 37.33
C LEU A 37 0.84 12.02 37.75
N LYS A 38 1.64 12.44 36.76
CA LYS A 38 2.86 13.21 36.99
C LYS A 38 2.57 14.60 37.56
N ILE A 39 1.62 15.33 36.97
CA ILE A 39 1.18 16.66 37.44
C ILE A 39 0.65 16.59 38.88
N ARG A 40 -0.12 15.54 39.19
CA ARG A 40 -0.66 15.28 40.54
C ARG A 40 0.40 14.78 41.53
N LYS A 41 1.66 14.66 41.12
CA LYS A 41 2.80 14.13 41.91
C LYS A 41 2.53 12.74 42.50
N GLN A 42 1.70 11.94 41.83
CA GLN A 42 1.39 10.56 42.26
C GLN A 42 2.45 9.55 41.82
N ILE A 43 3.33 9.94 40.89
CA ILE A 43 4.43 9.12 40.37
C ILE A 43 5.74 9.92 40.36
N ASP A 44 6.86 9.21 40.55
CA ASP A 44 8.19 9.80 40.48
C ASP A 44 8.68 9.99 39.03
N ASP A 45 9.78 10.73 38.84
CA ASP A 45 10.37 10.98 37.51
C ASP A 45 10.87 9.69 36.84
N LYS A 46 11.34 8.72 37.64
CA LYS A 46 11.92 7.48 37.12
C LYS A 46 10.84 6.59 36.52
N TYR A 47 9.70 6.47 37.18
CA TYR A 47 8.53 5.74 36.71
C TYR A 47 7.91 6.44 35.50
N TYR A 48 7.72 7.76 35.58
CA TYR A 48 7.19 8.55 34.46
C TYR A 48 8.04 8.39 33.19
N ASN A 49 9.36 8.59 33.28
CA ASN A 49 10.23 8.51 32.11
C ASN A 49 10.25 7.11 31.49
N LYS A 50 10.19 6.06 32.32
CA LYS A 50 10.16 4.68 31.84
C LYS A 50 8.87 4.37 31.08
N GLU A 51 7.71 4.69 31.66
CA GLU A 51 6.42 4.41 31.03
C GLU A 51 6.19 5.31 29.81
N TYR A 52 6.63 6.58 29.87
CA TYR A 52 6.58 7.50 28.74
C TYR A 52 7.38 6.94 27.55
N ALA A 53 8.64 6.54 27.78
CA ALA A 53 9.48 5.97 26.72
C ALA A 53 8.88 4.68 26.12
N LYS A 54 8.23 3.85 26.95
CA LYS A 54 7.56 2.64 26.51
C LYS A 54 6.35 2.95 25.61
N ILE A 55 5.45 3.83 26.07
CA ILE A 55 4.24 4.21 25.33
C ILE A 55 4.62 4.89 24.00
N THR A 56 5.62 5.78 24.01
CA THR A 56 6.09 6.44 22.78
C THR A 56 6.69 5.45 21.78
N ALA A 57 7.50 4.49 22.23
CA ALA A 57 8.05 3.47 21.34
C ALA A 57 6.96 2.57 20.73
N GLU A 58 5.93 2.25 21.51
CA GLU A 58 4.79 1.45 21.04
C GLU A 58 3.92 2.23 20.03
N LEU A 59 3.72 3.53 20.25
CA LEU A 59 3.06 4.43 19.30
C LEU A 59 3.83 4.55 17.98
N GLU A 60 5.16 4.69 18.03
CA GLU A 60 5.99 4.74 16.81
C GLU A 60 5.87 3.44 15.99
N ALA A 61 5.95 2.29 16.66
CA ALA A 61 5.82 0.98 16.00
C ALA A 61 4.43 0.78 15.37
N LEU A 62 3.36 1.17 16.06
CA LEU A 62 1.99 1.06 15.53
C LEU A 62 1.74 2.02 14.37
N ASN A 63 2.27 3.24 14.41
CA ASN A 63 2.16 4.19 13.30
C ASN A 63 2.88 3.68 12.04
N LEU A 64 4.11 3.14 12.19
CA LEU A 64 4.84 2.50 11.09
C LEU A 64 4.02 1.35 10.46
N LYS A 65 3.49 0.46 11.30
CA LYS A 65 2.66 -0.66 10.85
C LYS A 65 1.39 -0.20 10.12
N ARG A 66 0.73 0.86 10.63
CA ARG A 66 -0.46 1.44 9.99
C ARG A 66 -0.13 1.99 8.60
N ASP A 67 0.99 2.70 8.48
CA ASP A 67 1.41 3.31 7.21
C ASP A 67 1.82 2.23 6.18
N GLU A 68 2.47 1.15 6.61
CA GLU A 68 2.74 -0.03 5.77
C GLU A 68 1.45 -0.67 5.24
N LEU A 69 0.46 -0.89 6.12
CA LEU A 69 -0.84 -1.46 5.74
C LEU A 69 -1.59 -0.55 4.75
N LEU A 70 -1.59 0.77 4.98
CA LEU A 70 -2.16 1.76 4.06
C LEU A 70 -1.49 1.74 2.69
N ASN A 71 -0.16 1.70 2.65
CA ASN A 71 0.61 1.62 1.41
C ASN A 71 0.33 0.33 0.64
N SER A 72 0.21 -0.82 1.33
CA SER A 72 -0.17 -2.09 0.68
C SER A 72 -1.57 -1.99 0.05
N LYS A 73 -2.54 -1.41 0.75
CA LYS A 73 -3.92 -1.25 0.29
C LYS A 73 -4.03 -0.31 -0.91
N LEU A 74 -3.22 0.76 -0.92
CA LEU A 74 -3.12 1.68 -2.07
C LEU A 74 -2.53 0.99 -3.30
N ASN A 75 -1.45 0.22 -3.12
CA ASN A 75 -0.84 -0.54 -4.21
C ASN A 75 -1.79 -1.60 -4.77
N ASP A 76 -2.50 -2.33 -3.92
CA ASP A 76 -3.52 -3.31 -4.33
C ASP A 76 -4.67 -2.66 -5.11
N THR A 77 -5.05 -1.44 -4.75
CA THR A 77 -6.12 -0.70 -5.41
C THR A 77 -5.67 -0.22 -6.78
N LYS A 78 -4.47 0.40 -6.89
CA LYS A 78 -3.86 0.77 -8.17
C LYS A 78 -3.67 -0.43 -9.10
N HIS A 79 -3.24 -1.57 -8.54
CA HIS A 79 -3.09 -2.80 -9.32
C HIS A 79 -4.44 -3.34 -9.80
N LYS A 80 -5.50 -3.25 -8.99
CA LYS A 80 -6.87 -3.58 -9.43
C LYS A 80 -7.34 -2.67 -10.56
N GLU A 81 -7.16 -1.35 -10.44
CA GLU A 81 -7.54 -0.37 -11.47
C GLU A 81 -6.80 -0.64 -12.78
N LYS A 82 -5.48 -0.90 -12.74
CA LYS A 82 -4.69 -1.30 -13.92
C LYS A 82 -5.28 -2.56 -14.59
N VAL A 83 -5.60 -3.59 -13.81
CA VAL A 83 -6.14 -4.86 -14.34
C VAL A 83 -7.55 -4.69 -14.90
N GLU A 84 -8.38 -3.86 -14.28
CA GLU A 84 -9.74 -3.58 -14.75
C GLU A 84 -9.72 -2.82 -16.07
N TYR A 85 -8.88 -1.79 -16.18
CA TYR A 85 -8.68 -1.05 -17.41
C TYR A 85 -8.15 -1.94 -18.56
N ILE A 86 -7.18 -2.81 -18.29
CA ILE A 86 -6.73 -3.81 -19.29
C ILE A 86 -7.88 -4.72 -19.72
N LYS A 87 -8.73 -5.17 -18.78
CA LYS A 87 -9.89 -6.02 -19.08
C LYS A 87 -10.97 -5.30 -19.86
N GLU A 88 -11.23 -4.02 -19.61
CA GLU A 88 -12.23 -3.25 -20.37
C GLU A 88 -11.75 -3.01 -21.81
N THR A 89 -10.47 -2.66 -21.98
CA THR A 89 -9.91 -2.34 -23.29
C THR A 89 -9.63 -3.58 -24.13
N ILE A 90 -9.20 -4.70 -23.53
CA ILE A 90 -8.86 -5.95 -24.24
C ILE A 90 -9.99 -7.00 -24.18
N GLY A 91 -10.84 -6.98 -23.15
CA GLY A 91 -11.88 -8.00 -22.90
C GLY A 91 -13.06 -7.99 -23.87
N ASN A 92 -13.17 -6.96 -24.72
CA ASN A 92 -14.04 -6.96 -25.91
C ASN A 92 -13.37 -7.62 -27.13
N GLY A 93 -12.26 -8.33 -26.89
CA GLY A 93 -11.31 -8.84 -27.86
C GLY A 93 -11.93 -9.50 -29.10
N ASN A 94 -11.68 -8.83 -30.22
CA ASN A 94 -11.37 -9.44 -31.52
C ASN A 94 -10.87 -8.40 -32.53
N GLU A 95 -10.99 -7.10 -32.24
CA GLU A 95 -10.53 -6.04 -33.13
C GLU A 95 -9.21 -5.42 -32.64
N PRO A 96 -8.25 -5.17 -33.54
CA PRO A 96 -7.05 -4.42 -33.21
C PRO A 96 -7.43 -3.01 -32.76
N LEU A 97 -6.65 -2.44 -31.83
CA LEU A 97 -6.82 -1.05 -31.43
C LEU A 97 -6.70 -0.15 -32.67
N ALA A 98 -7.72 0.68 -32.90
CA ALA A 98 -7.74 1.60 -34.02
C ALA A 98 -6.72 2.74 -33.86
N GLU A 99 -6.44 3.12 -32.61
CA GLU A 99 -5.49 4.18 -32.25
C GLU A 99 -4.60 3.71 -31.09
N PHE A 100 -3.44 4.35 -30.94
CA PHE A 100 -2.56 4.08 -29.82
C PHE A 100 -3.16 4.63 -28.52
N ASP A 101 -3.21 3.79 -27.49
CA ASP A 101 -3.68 4.18 -26.17
C ASP A 101 -2.50 4.25 -25.18
N ASP A 102 -2.10 5.47 -24.85
CA ASP A 102 -1.03 5.77 -23.90
C ASP A 102 -1.27 5.11 -22.54
N SER A 103 -2.53 5.11 -22.07
CA SER A 103 -2.88 4.59 -20.75
C SER A 103 -2.78 3.06 -20.72
N LEU A 104 -3.13 2.41 -21.83
CA LEU A 104 -2.98 0.96 -21.98
C LEU A 104 -1.52 0.56 -22.09
N PHE A 105 -0.73 1.33 -22.84
CA PHE A 105 0.70 1.09 -22.95
C PHE A 105 1.40 1.17 -21.59
N VAL A 106 1.12 2.22 -20.80
CA VAL A 106 1.66 2.38 -19.43
C VAL A 106 1.15 1.31 -18.47
N ALA A 107 -0.05 0.77 -18.69
CA ALA A 107 -0.59 -0.32 -17.87
C ALA A 107 0.07 -1.68 -18.17
N LEU A 108 0.55 -1.90 -19.40
CA LEU A 108 1.11 -3.17 -19.87
C LEU A 108 2.64 -3.24 -19.80
N ILE A 109 3.32 -2.12 -20.02
CA ILE A 109 4.78 -2.06 -20.10
C ILE A 109 5.38 -1.67 -18.75
N ASP A 110 6.24 -2.55 -18.22
CA ASP A 110 7.06 -2.27 -17.05
C ASP A 110 8.24 -1.36 -17.44
N LYS A 111 8.93 -1.69 -18.54
CA LYS A 111 10.13 -0.95 -18.96
C LYS A 111 10.33 -0.92 -20.47
N VAL A 112 10.86 0.20 -20.96
CA VAL A 112 11.37 0.35 -22.34
C VAL A 112 12.87 0.55 -22.30
N ILE A 113 13.61 -0.27 -23.06
CA ILE A 113 15.07 -0.15 -23.24
C ILE A 113 15.35 0.24 -24.68
N ILE A 114 15.79 1.47 -24.90
CA ILE A 114 16.13 1.99 -26.23
C ILE A 114 17.59 1.65 -26.51
N LYS A 115 17.88 0.81 -27.50
CA LYS A 115 19.26 0.57 -27.95
C LYS A 115 19.65 1.46 -29.12
N SER A 116 18.70 1.77 -30.00
CA SER A 116 18.87 2.72 -31.10
C SER A 116 17.51 3.32 -31.49
N PRO A 117 17.46 4.41 -32.30
CA PRO A 117 16.19 5.01 -32.74
C PRO A 117 15.22 4.05 -33.44
N LYS A 118 15.73 2.93 -33.96
CA LYS A 118 14.97 1.90 -34.67
C LYS A 118 14.91 0.56 -33.94
N HIS A 119 15.56 0.45 -32.77
CA HIS A 119 15.66 -0.81 -32.05
C HIS A 119 15.46 -0.58 -30.55
N PHE A 120 14.34 -1.08 -30.04
CA PHE A 120 13.99 -0.99 -28.64
C PHE A 120 13.42 -2.31 -28.14
N ARG A 121 13.60 -2.55 -26.84
CA ARG A 121 13.07 -3.70 -26.14
C ARG A 121 11.99 -3.23 -25.17
N LEU A 122 10.83 -3.87 -25.25
CA LEU A 122 9.72 -3.69 -24.36
C LEU A 122 9.70 -4.84 -23.36
N ILE A 123 9.65 -4.53 -22.08
CA ILE A 123 9.47 -5.48 -20.98
C ILE A 123 8.07 -5.24 -20.45
N PHE A 124 7.22 -6.26 -20.54
CA PHE A 124 5.85 -6.21 -20.05
C PHE A 124 5.84 -6.49 -18.55
N GLU A 125 4.82 -5.99 -17.85
CA GLU A 125 4.55 -6.30 -16.43
C GLU A 125 4.40 -7.82 -16.19
N SER A 126 4.04 -8.60 -17.21
CA SER A 126 3.99 -10.07 -17.16
C SER A 126 5.38 -10.75 -17.19
N GLY A 127 6.45 -9.99 -17.38
CA GLY A 127 7.81 -10.50 -17.59
C GLY A 127 8.10 -10.92 -19.03
N ILE A 128 7.16 -10.73 -19.96
CA ILE A 128 7.39 -10.98 -21.39
C ILE A 128 8.34 -9.90 -21.93
N GLU A 129 9.35 -10.32 -22.66
CA GLU A 129 10.24 -9.41 -23.40
C GLU A 129 9.88 -9.44 -24.88
N MET A 130 9.76 -8.26 -25.48
CA MET A 130 9.55 -8.09 -26.91
C MET A 130 10.64 -7.18 -27.47
N GLU A 131 11.30 -7.65 -28.52
CA GLU A 131 12.27 -6.85 -29.26
C GLU A 131 11.59 -6.29 -30.51
N VAL A 132 11.63 -4.98 -30.66
CA VAL A 132 10.96 -4.25 -31.73
C VAL A 132 12.02 -3.57 -32.59
N GLU A 133 11.95 -3.84 -33.89
CA GLU A 133 12.79 -3.25 -34.91
C GLU A 133 11.90 -2.52 -35.94
N MET A 134 12.17 -1.23 -36.18
CA MET A 134 11.40 -0.33 -37.05
C MET A 134 12.19 0.18 -38.26
#